data_AF-A0A521PFB8-F1
#
_entry.id   AF-A0A521PFB8-F1
#
_cell.length_a   1.000
_cell.length_b   1.000
_cell.length_c   1.000
_cell.angle_alpha   90.00
_cell.angle_beta   90.00
_cell.angle_gamma   90.00
#
_symmetry.space_group_name_H-M   'P 1'
#
loop_
_entity.id
_entity.type
_entity.pdbx_description
1 polymer ?
#
loop_
_entity_poly.entity_id
_entity_poly.type
_entity_poly.pdbx_seq_one_letter_code
_entity_poly.pdbx_strand_id
1 'polypeptide(L)'
;MPRVDPGAVLKSPAAGLTAAGLLFAGAVVALVNLLGPMGGGATHVRIPLDEPLRSAPAGWREALKPAHGEAHIYKDVVRLSERPLAPGAAANFGGASPPTPSPLAGVGLPVAPIAGFYAPGPGGPLPIIAQDGRTPAQVYARPFTPNGRPKVSLVIGGLGLNQRATRQAIETLRPEITLSFVVYAEGLQGWIDMARAHGHEVLLETPMEPLDYPDNDPGPYTLMADGQPPETVKKLEWILSRATGYFGLTNYLGSRFLGVDTAYNAFASSVKGRGLAFIDDGAAARRGGGMARATAERVIDDKLSGPAIDQQLMALEGGALQRGQALGSGFAYPITLEKVAAWANEVEQRGYQLAPASALTVRK
;
A
#
# COMPACT_ATOMS: atom_id res chain seq x y z
N MET A 1 -14.00 59.43 -61.59
CA MET A 1 -13.91 58.20 -60.78
C MET A 1 -13.42 58.58 -59.39
N PRO A 2 -14.22 58.42 -58.32
CA PRO A 2 -13.71 58.70 -56.98
C PRO A 2 -12.76 57.58 -56.57
N ARG A 3 -11.53 57.95 -56.19
CA ARG A 3 -10.54 57.03 -55.59
C ARG A 3 -10.98 56.73 -54.16
N VAL A 4 -11.22 55.46 -53.86
CA VAL A 4 -11.48 55.00 -52.49
C VAL A 4 -10.14 54.95 -51.76
N ASP A 5 -10.04 55.70 -50.67
CA ASP A 5 -8.85 55.76 -49.81
C ASP A 5 -8.87 54.56 -48.82
N PRO A 6 -7.93 53.60 -48.92
CA PRO A 6 -7.93 52.40 -48.11
C PRO A 6 -7.70 52.67 -46.61
N GLY A 7 -7.17 53.84 -46.24
CA GLY A 7 -6.94 54.22 -44.84
C GLY A 7 -8.20 54.61 -44.08
N ALA A 8 -9.26 55.03 -44.78
CA ALA A 8 -10.52 55.46 -44.15
C ALA A 8 -11.41 54.28 -43.72
N VAL A 9 -11.28 53.12 -44.38
CA VAL A 9 -12.06 51.92 -44.07
C VAL A 9 -11.63 51.28 -42.74
N LEU A 10 -10.32 51.38 -42.41
CA LEU A 10 -9.74 50.79 -41.19
C LEU A 10 -10.11 51.54 -39.89
N LYS A 11 -10.59 52.79 -39.98
CA LYS A 11 -10.95 53.62 -38.81
C LYS A 11 -12.44 53.61 -38.48
N SER A 12 -13.26 52.86 -39.22
CA SER A 12 -14.69 52.75 -38.91
C SER A 12 -14.92 51.73 -37.77
N PRO A 13 -15.75 52.05 -36.75
CA PRO A 13 -16.07 51.11 -35.67
C PRO A 13 -16.78 49.84 -36.18
N ALA A 14 -17.40 49.93 -37.36
CA ALA A 14 -18.00 48.78 -38.05
C ALA A 14 -16.95 47.78 -38.57
N ALA A 15 -15.74 48.23 -38.96
CA ALA A 15 -14.66 47.34 -39.41
C ALA A 15 -14.06 46.51 -38.27
N GLY A 16 -14.04 47.06 -37.04
CA GLY A 16 -13.62 46.32 -35.84
C GLY A 16 -14.61 45.23 -35.46
N LEU A 17 -15.92 45.51 -35.57
CA LEU A 17 -16.99 44.54 -35.28
C LEU A 17 -17.04 43.39 -36.29
N THR A 18 -16.81 43.66 -37.57
CA THR A 18 -16.76 42.61 -38.60
C THR A 18 -15.50 41.75 -38.49
N ALA A 19 -14.35 42.35 -38.17
CA ALA A 19 -13.11 41.61 -37.92
C ALA A 19 -13.22 40.71 -36.66
N ALA A 20 -13.81 41.22 -35.58
CA ALA A 20 -14.04 40.44 -34.36
C ALA A 20 -15.06 39.31 -34.59
N GLY A 21 -16.12 39.56 -35.37
CA GLY A 21 -17.11 38.54 -35.75
C GLY A 21 -16.51 37.41 -36.58
N LEU A 22 -15.62 37.73 -37.53
CA LEU A 22 -14.92 36.72 -38.34
C LEU A 22 -13.92 35.90 -37.53
N LEU A 23 -13.21 36.52 -36.59
CA LEU A 23 -12.32 35.82 -35.66
C LEU A 23 -13.09 34.89 -34.72
N PHE A 24 -14.24 35.34 -34.20
CA PHE A 24 -15.10 34.50 -33.36
C PHE A 24 -15.67 33.31 -34.14
N ALA A 25 -16.17 33.54 -35.35
CA ALA A 25 -16.66 32.45 -36.21
C ALA A 25 -15.55 31.45 -36.56
N GLY A 26 -14.34 31.94 -36.87
CA GLY A 26 -13.16 31.10 -37.11
C GLY A 26 -12.77 30.26 -35.89
N ALA A 27 -12.80 30.85 -34.69
CA ALA A 27 -12.52 30.15 -33.44
C ALA A 27 -13.57 29.07 -33.14
N VAL A 28 -14.86 29.33 -33.41
CA VAL A 28 -15.93 28.35 -33.26
C VAL A 28 -15.76 27.19 -34.25
N VAL A 29 -15.43 27.47 -35.52
CA VAL A 29 -15.17 26.42 -36.51
C VAL A 29 -13.94 25.59 -36.13
N ALA A 30 -12.87 26.21 -35.63
CA ALA A 30 -11.69 25.51 -35.15
C ALA A 30 -12.02 24.62 -33.92
N LEU A 31 -12.85 25.12 -33.00
CA LEU A 31 -13.28 24.40 -31.81
C LEU A 31 -14.16 23.19 -32.17
N VAL A 32 -15.09 23.35 -33.11
CA VAL A 32 -15.94 22.24 -33.61
C VAL A 32 -15.09 21.16 -34.32
N ASN A 33 -14.07 21.56 -35.07
CA ASN A 33 -13.14 20.59 -35.68
C ASN A 33 -12.24 19.89 -34.66
N LEU A 34 -11.90 20.55 -33.55
CA LEU A 34 -11.06 19.97 -32.49
C LEU A 34 -11.84 19.01 -31.57
N LEU A 35 -13.13 19.25 -31.35
CA LEU A 35 -13.97 18.44 -30.45
C LEU A 35 -14.63 17.23 -31.12
N GLY A 36 -14.50 17.08 -32.44
CA GLY A 36 -15.10 15.97 -33.19
C GLY A 36 -16.64 16.01 -33.19
N PRO A 37 -17.30 15.17 -34.02
CA PRO A 37 -18.76 15.19 -34.13
C PRO A 37 -19.42 14.79 -32.80
N MET A 38 -20.21 15.70 -32.22
CA MET A 38 -21.11 15.41 -31.12
C MET A 38 -22.30 14.58 -31.62
N GLY A 39 -22.06 13.30 -31.83
CA GLY A 39 -23.05 12.29 -32.16
C GLY A 39 -22.57 10.96 -31.61
N GLY A 40 -23.24 10.48 -30.55
CA GLY A 40 -22.86 9.28 -29.82
C GLY A 40 -22.70 8.06 -30.72
N GLY A 41 -21.51 7.49 -30.68
CA GLY A 41 -21.17 6.16 -31.19
C GLY A 41 -19.75 5.86 -30.76
N ALA A 42 -19.56 4.93 -29.82
CA ALA A 42 -18.24 4.54 -29.36
C ALA A 42 -17.37 4.15 -30.57
N THR A 43 -16.24 4.84 -30.73
CA THR A 43 -15.25 4.53 -31.76
C THR A 43 -14.63 3.17 -31.43
N HIS A 44 -15.23 2.09 -31.91
CA HIS A 44 -14.67 0.76 -31.77
C HIS A 44 -13.56 0.59 -32.80
N VAL A 45 -12.31 0.69 -32.36
CA VAL A 45 -11.15 0.29 -33.15
C VAL A 45 -11.14 -1.24 -33.20
N ARG A 46 -11.48 -1.81 -34.37
CA ARG A 46 -11.33 -3.25 -34.64
C ARG A 46 -9.91 -3.49 -35.14
N ILE A 47 -9.07 -4.07 -34.31
CA ILE A 47 -7.72 -4.50 -34.70
C ILE A 47 -7.84 -5.92 -35.25
N PRO A 48 -7.50 -6.18 -36.52
CA PRO A 48 -7.46 -7.54 -37.04
C PRO A 48 -6.29 -8.28 -36.37
N LEU A 49 -6.60 -9.40 -35.72
CA LEU A 49 -5.69 -10.22 -34.93
C LEU A 49 -5.06 -11.38 -35.73
N ASP A 50 -5.27 -11.40 -37.05
CA ASP A 50 -4.77 -12.43 -37.96
C ASP A 50 -3.25 -12.37 -38.15
N GLU A 51 -2.67 -11.18 -38.27
CA GLU A 51 -1.22 -10.99 -38.44
C GLU A 51 -0.43 -11.34 -37.16
N PRO A 52 -0.80 -10.86 -35.95
CA PRO A 52 -0.07 -11.14 -34.70
C PRO A 52 -0.15 -12.59 -34.24
N LEU A 53 -1.23 -13.32 -34.61
CA LEU A 53 -1.45 -14.69 -34.19
C LEU A 53 -0.90 -15.73 -35.17
N ARG A 54 -0.13 -15.34 -36.19
CA ARG A 54 0.53 -16.29 -37.11
C ARG A 54 1.51 -17.24 -36.42
N SER A 55 2.06 -16.86 -35.27
CA SER A 55 2.98 -17.68 -34.46
C SER A 55 2.33 -18.36 -33.24
N ALA A 56 1.03 -18.21 -33.03
CA ALA A 56 0.34 -18.77 -31.85
C ALA A 56 0.19 -20.31 -31.93
N PRO A 57 0.26 -21.03 -30.79
CA PRO A 57 0.03 -22.49 -30.72
C PRO A 57 -1.35 -22.89 -31.26
N ALA A 58 -1.45 -24.08 -31.88
CA ALA A 58 -2.62 -24.51 -32.64
C ALA A 58 -3.98 -24.37 -31.89
N GLY A 59 -4.01 -24.64 -30.58
CA GLY A 59 -5.24 -24.57 -29.78
C GLY A 59 -5.80 -23.16 -29.56
N TRP A 60 -4.98 -22.11 -29.73
CA TRP A 60 -5.42 -20.71 -29.51
C TRP A 60 -6.26 -20.17 -30.66
N ARG A 61 -6.03 -20.66 -31.89
CA ARG A 61 -6.85 -20.31 -33.05
C ARG A 61 -8.23 -20.94 -33.01
N GLU A 62 -8.35 -22.11 -32.41
CA GLU A 62 -9.61 -22.84 -32.23
C GLU A 62 -10.57 -22.07 -31.30
N ALA A 63 -10.03 -21.46 -30.24
CA ALA A 63 -10.78 -20.71 -29.23
C ALA A 63 -11.26 -19.32 -29.69
N LEU A 64 -10.75 -18.82 -30.82
CA LEU A 64 -11.10 -17.50 -31.38
C LEU A 64 -12.17 -17.58 -32.48
N LYS A 65 -12.62 -18.80 -32.86
CA LYS A 65 -13.78 -18.95 -33.73
C LYS A 65 -15.01 -18.41 -32.98
N PRO A 66 -15.82 -17.52 -33.58
CA PRO A 66 -17.02 -17.06 -32.92
C PRO A 66 -17.89 -18.27 -32.60
N ALA A 67 -18.27 -18.43 -31.33
CA ALA A 67 -19.17 -19.50 -30.92
C ALA A 67 -20.52 -19.28 -31.64
N HIS A 68 -20.86 -20.17 -32.56
CA HIS A 68 -22.18 -20.21 -33.19
C HIS A 68 -22.94 -21.36 -32.55
N GLY A 69 -24.04 -21.05 -31.87
CA GLY A 69 -24.89 -22.02 -31.17
C GLY A 69 -25.49 -21.42 -29.89
N GLU A 70 -26.61 -21.98 -29.43
CA GLU A 70 -27.18 -21.59 -28.14
C GLU A 70 -26.18 -21.89 -27.01
N ALA A 71 -26.10 -20.99 -26.03
CA ALA A 71 -25.25 -21.17 -24.87
C ALA A 71 -25.75 -22.37 -24.05
N HIS A 72 -25.08 -23.51 -24.17
CA HIS A 72 -25.35 -24.67 -23.34
C HIS A 72 -24.78 -24.44 -21.94
N ILE A 73 -25.66 -24.16 -20.97
CA ILE A 73 -25.31 -24.18 -19.55
C ILE A 73 -25.22 -25.65 -19.13
N TYR A 74 -24.00 -26.15 -19.01
CA TYR A 74 -23.76 -27.43 -18.35
C TYR A 74 -23.90 -27.20 -16.84
N LYS A 75 -24.84 -27.89 -16.19
CA LYS A 75 -24.77 -28.09 -14.75
C LYS A 75 -23.57 -29.00 -14.50
N ASP A 76 -22.50 -28.43 -14.00
CA ASP A 76 -21.35 -29.19 -13.56
C ASP A 76 -21.75 -29.99 -12.32
N VAL A 77 -22.13 -31.25 -12.53
CA VAL A 77 -22.35 -32.19 -11.44
C VAL A 77 -20.98 -32.70 -11.06
N VAL A 78 -20.36 -32.07 -10.07
CA VAL A 78 -19.18 -32.60 -9.39
C VAL A 78 -19.60 -33.92 -8.73
N ARG A 79 -19.43 -35.03 -9.45
CA ARG A 79 -19.53 -36.36 -8.86
C ARG A 79 -18.22 -36.62 -8.12
N LEU A 80 -18.26 -36.46 -6.79
CA LEU A 80 -17.24 -37.04 -5.93
C LEU A 80 -17.15 -38.54 -6.27
N SER A 81 -15.95 -39.03 -6.55
CA SER A 81 -15.74 -40.43 -6.91
C SER A 81 -16.27 -41.33 -5.80
N GLU A 82 -17.25 -42.19 -6.11
CA GLU A 82 -17.87 -43.17 -5.21
C GLU A 82 -16.94 -44.34 -4.82
N ARG A 83 -15.63 -44.14 -4.86
CA ARG A 83 -14.64 -45.12 -4.40
C ARG A 83 -14.02 -44.59 -3.09
N PRO A 84 -14.48 -45.06 -1.91
CA PRO A 84 -13.75 -44.85 -0.68
C PRO A 84 -12.36 -45.46 -0.83
N LEU A 85 -11.32 -44.68 -0.54
CA LEU A 85 -9.97 -45.22 -0.36
C LEU A 85 -10.05 -46.28 0.74
N ALA A 86 -9.59 -47.49 0.45
CA ALA A 86 -9.67 -48.62 1.37
C ALA A 86 -9.01 -48.28 2.73
N PRO A 87 -9.60 -48.69 3.87
CA PRO A 87 -9.01 -48.49 5.19
C PRO A 87 -7.80 -49.41 5.33
N GLY A 88 -6.64 -48.92 4.90
CA GLY A 88 -5.40 -49.70 4.87
C GLY A 88 -4.17 -48.95 4.35
N ALA A 89 -4.34 -47.78 3.72
CA ALA A 89 -3.21 -46.91 3.36
C ALA A 89 -2.77 -45.97 4.51
N ALA A 90 -2.99 -46.37 5.76
CA ALA A 90 -2.35 -45.73 6.90
C ALA A 90 -0.90 -46.22 6.96
N ALA A 91 -0.01 -45.49 6.30
CA ALA A 91 1.41 -45.62 6.57
C ALA A 91 1.65 -45.31 8.04
N ASN A 92 2.21 -46.29 8.76
CA ASN A 92 2.70 -46.17 10.13
C ASN A 92 3.70 -45.01 10.23
N PHE A 93 3.25 -43.85 10.71
CA PHE A 93 4.15 -42.83 11.25
C PHE A 93 4.22 -43.03 12.76
N GLY A 94 5.12 -43.91 13.18
CA GLY A 94 5.48 -44.06 14.58
C GLY A 94 6.04 -42.74 15.12
N GLY A 95 5.38 -42.20 16.14
CA GLY A 95 6.04 -41.65 17.34
C GLY A 95 7.10 -40.56 17.19
N ALA A 96 7.02 -39.69 16.18
CA ALA A 96 7.77 -38.43 16.19
C ALA A 96 6.78 -37.26 16.11
N SER A 97 6.68 -36.48 17.19
CA SER A 97 6.08 -35.15 17.11
C SER A 97 6.74 -34.40 15.95
N PRO A 98 5.99 -33.74 15.05
CA PRO A 98 6.60 -32.95 14.01
C PRO A 98 7.50 -31.92 14.69
N PRO A 99 8.78 -31.81 14.32
CA PRO A 99 9.63 -30.76 14.85
C PRO A 99 8.94 -29.44 14.51
N THR A 100 8.63 -28.65 15.53
CA THR A 100 8.21 -27.26 15.37
C THR A 100 9.29 -26.60 14.51
N PRO A 101 8.98 -26.10 13.30
CA PRO A 101 10.00 -25.48 12.48
C PRO A 101 10.49 -24.24 13.21
N SER A 102 11.72 -24.30 13.74
CA SER A 102 12.48 -23.10 14.05
C SER A 102 12.62 -22.32 12.75
N PRO A 103 12.13 -21.08 12.63
CA PRO A 103 12.35 -20.31 11.43
C PRO A 103 13.85 -19.97 11.37
N LEU A 104 14.56 -20.72 10.52
CA LEU A 104 15.84 -20.33 9.98
C LEU A 104 15.72 -18.91 9.41
N ALA A 105 16.67 -18.05 9.76
CA ALA A 105 16.89 -16.80 9.07
C ALA A 105 17.06 -17.10 7.57
N GLY A 106 16.10 -16.67 6.74
CA GLY A 106 16.13 -16.86 5.29
C GLY A 106 14.85 -17.36 4.61
N VAL A 107 13.78 -17.68 5.35
CA VAL A 107 12.50 -18.07 4.73
C VAL A 107 11.58 -16.86 4.64
N GLY A 108 11.06 -16.58 3.43
CA GLY A 108 10.02 -15.58 3.21
C GLY A 108 8.80 -15.80 4.10
N LEU A 109 8.06 -14.73 4.39
CA LEU A 109 6.82 -14.83 5.16
C LEU A 109 5.74 -15.58 4.36
N PRO A 110 4.72 -16.16 5.03
CA PRO A 110 3.64 -16.85 4.35
C PRO A 110 2.98 -15.98 3.28
N VAL A 111 2.64 -16.59 2.14
CA VAL A 111 1.96 -15.90 1.03
C VAL A 111 0.61 -15.36 1.50
N ALA A 112 0.30 -14.11 1.14
CA ALA A 112 -0.98 -13.48 1.39
C ALA A 112 -1.90 -13.62 0.16
N PRO A 113 -3.23 -13.62 0.33
CA PRO A 113 -3.96 -13.60 1.60
C PRO A 113 -3.96 -14.98 2.29
N ILE A 114 -3.91 -14.98 3.63
CA ILE A 114 -4.06 -16.21 4.42
C ILE A 114 -5.55 -16.45 4.68
N ALA A 115 -6.02 -17.66 4.37
CA ALA A 115 -7.42 -18.06 4.55
C ALA A 115 -7.91 -17.82 5.99
N GLY A 116 -9.11 -17.26 6.13
CA GLY A 116 -9.73 -16.97 7.43
C GLY A 116 -9.38 -15.59 8.03
N PHE A 117 -8.45 -14.84 7.44
CA PHE A 117 -8.05 -13.50 7.90
C PHE A 117 -8.56 -12.37 7.01
N TYR A 118 -9.42 -12.67 6.05
CA TYR A 118 -10.07 -11.66 5.21
C TYR A 118 -11.53 -12.03 4.91
N ALA A 119 -12.35 -11.02 4.60
CA ALA A 119 -13.71 -11.17 4.11
C ALA A 119 -13.97 -10.21 2.94
N PRO A 120 -14.87 -10.53 1.99
CA PRO A 120 -15.30 -9.59 0.96
C PRO A 120 -15.90 -8.32 1.57
N GLY A 121 -15.45 -7.15 1.10
CA GLY A 121 -15.99 -5.85 1.45
C GLY A 121 -16.30 -5.00 0.21
N PRO A 122 -16.91 -3.82 0.38
CA PRO A 122 -17.38 -2.99 -0.74
C PRO A 122 -16.31 -2.56 -1.74
N GLY A 123 -15.05 -2.43 -1.29
CA GLY A 123 -13.90 -2.00 -2.10
C GLY A 123 -12.83 -3.07 -2.34
N GLY A 124 -13.07 -4.32 -1.94
CA GLY A 124 -12.07 -5.39 -1.95
C GLY A 124 -12.04 -6.19 -0.63
N PRO A 125 -11.07 -7.11 -0.46
CA PRO A 125 -10.94 -7.91 0.75
C PRO A 125 -10.60 -7.04 1.95
N LEU A 126 -11.30 -7.23 3.07
CA LEU A 126 -11.05 -6.54 4.33
C LEU A 126 -10.49 -7.51 5.37
N PRO A 127 -9.54 -7.07 6.20
CA PRO A 127 -9.02 -7.91 7.28
C PRO A 127 -10.10 -8.16 8.33
N ILE A 128 -10.14 -9.41 8.80
CA ILE A 128 -11.02 -9.85 9.89
C ILE A 128 -10.22 -10.65 10.92
N ILE A 129 -10.74 -10.70 12.15
CA ILE A 129 -10.30 -11.63 13.17
C ILE A 129 -10.83 -13.01 12.82
N ALA A 130 -9.97 -14.03 12.86
CA ALA A 130 -10.36 -15.39 12.54
C ALA A 130 -11.31 -15.98 13.60
N GLN A 131 -12.03 -17.04 13.25
CA GLN A 131 -12.97 -17.71 14.16
C GLN A 131 -12.27 -18.30 15.40
N ASP A 132 -10.98 -18.61 15.30
CA ASP A 132 -10.15 -19.08 16.41
C ASP A 132 -9.60 -17.95 17.30
N GLY A 133 -9.99 -16.69 17.03
CA GLY A 133 -9.59 -15.51 17.77
C GLY A 133 -8.23 -14.93 17.40
N ARG A 134 -7.45 -15.58 16.52
CA ARG A 134 -6.20 -15.01 16.03
C ARG A 134 -6.47 -13.79 15.16
N THR A 135 -5.55 -12.84 15.22
CA THR A 135 -5.70 -11.56 14.52
C THR A 135 -4.75 -11.44 13.32
N PRO A 136 -5.08 -10.60 12.32
CA PRO A 136 -4.15 -10.23 11.25
C PRO A 136 -2.81 -9.71 11.78
N ALA A 137 -2.82 -8.93 12.87
CA ALA A 137 -1.60 -8.44 13.52
C ALA A 137 -0.68 -9.55 14.03
N GLN A 138 -1.23 -10.72 14.40
CA GLN A 138 -0.44 -11.86 14.86
C GLN A 138 0.05 -12.72 13.69
N VAL A 139 -0.80 -12.97 12.70
CA VAL A 139 -0.51 -13.94 11.63
C VAL A 139 0.33 -13.35 10.49
N TYR A 140 0.23 -12.05 10.24
CA TYR A 140 1.06 -11.37 9.25
C TYR A 140 2.35 -10.80 9.83
N ALA A 141 2.54 -10.81 11.15
CA ALA A 141 3.77 -10.38 11.80
C ALA A 141 4.95 -11.29 11.44
N ARG A 142 6.14 -10.71 11.38
CA ARG A 142 7.38 -11.46 11.25
C ARG A 142 7.68 -12.17 12.57
N PRO A 143 7.92 -13.50 12.57
CA PRO A 143 8.33 -14.22 13.76
C PRO A 143 9.61 -13.63 14.35
N PHE A 144 9.64 -13.44 15.67
CA PHE A 144 10.78 -12.86 16.37
C PHE A 144 10.97 -13.52 17.73
N THR A 145 12.21 -13.93 18.03
CA THR A 145 12.59 -14.48 19.34
C THR A 145 13.57 -13.53 20.02
N PRO A 146 13.20 -12.88 21.14
CA PRO A 146 14.11 -12.04 21.90
C PRO A 146 15.32 -12.85 22.41
N ASN A 147 16.52 -12.30 22.27
CA ASN A 147 17.76 -12.94 22.74
C ASN A 147 18.34 -12.29 24.02
N GLY A 148 17.57 -11.42 24.67
CA GLY A 148 17.95 -10.68 25.87
C GLY A 148 18.68 -9.36 25.62
N ARG A 149 19.10 -9.06 24.39
CA ARG A 149 19.69 -7.76 24.03
C ARG A 149 18.62 -6.68 23.86
N PRO A 150 18.97 -5.39 24.01
CA PRO A 150 18.05 -4.30 23.72
C PRO A 150 17.61 -4.34 22.25
N LYS A 151 16.30 -4.20 22.02
CA LYS A 151 15.71 -4.28 20.68
C LYS A 151 15.79 -2.92 19.98
N VAL A 152 16.24 -2.90 18.73
CA VAL A 152 16.08 -1.72 17.88
C VAL A 152 15.23 -2.11 16.69
N SER A 153 14.22 -1.29 16.38
CA SER A 153 13.32 -1.50 15.25
C SER A 153 13.30 -0.25 14.37
N LEU A 154 13.07 -0.45 13.08
CA LEU A 154 12.94 0.62 12.12
C LEU A 154 11.81 0.33 11.13
N VAL A 155 10.98 1.34 10.86
CA VAL A 155 9.98 1.34 9.80
C VAL A 155 10.44 2.24 8.66
N ILE A 156 10.45 1.73 7.44
CA ILE A 156 10.74 2.51 6.22
C ILE A 156 9.45 2.64 5.40
N GLY A 157 8.96 3.87 5.28
CA GLY A 157 7.75 4.24 4.56
C GLY A 157 8.00 4.89 3.20
N GLY A 158 6.91 5.36 2.58
CA GLY A 158 6.89 5.97 1.25
C GLY A 158 7.02 4.96 0.10
N LEU A 159 6.92 3.66 0.39
CA LEU A 159 7.11 2.62 -0.61
C LEU A 159 5.92 2.54 -1.57
N GLY A 160 6.20 2.22 -2.83
CA GLY A 160 5.25 2.11 -3.93
C GLY A 160 5.14 3.35 -4.82
N LEU A 161 5.55 4.55 -4.34
CA LEU A 161 5.57 5.77 -5.16
C LEU A 161 6.72 5.77 -6.17
N ASN A 162 7.91 5.34 -5.74
CA ASN A 162 9.08 5.21 -6.60
C ASN A 162 9.45 3.73 -6.71
N GLN A 163 9.21 3.14 -7.88
CA GLN A 163 9.43 1.70 -8.11
C GLN A 163 10.89 1.28 -7.88
N ARG A 164 11.87 2.14 -8.21
CA ARG A 164 13.29 1.84 -8.02
C ARG A 164 13.67 1.83 -6.54
N ALA A 165 13.29 2.87 -5.81
CA ALA A 165 13.54 2.95 -4.36
C ALA A 165 12.80 1.84 -3.61
N THR A 166 11.58 1.50 -4.05
CA THR A 166 10.77 0.42 -3.47
C THR A 166 11.46 -0.93 -3.63
N ARG A 167 11.90 -1.24 -4.86
CA ARG A 167 12.64 -2.47 -5.15
C ARG A 167 13.95 -2.53 -4.35
N GLN A 168 14.71 -1.44 -4.32
CA GLN A 168 15.95 -1.34 -3.54
C GLN A 168 15.69 -1.61 -2.06
N ALA A 169 14.66 -1.01 -1.46
CA ALA A 169 14.32 -1.24 -0.06
C ALA A 169 14.02 -2.73 0.21
N ILE A 170 13.23 -3.37 -0.65
CA ILE A 170 12.87 -4.80 -0.50
C ILE A 170 14.08 -5.74 -0.71
N GLU A 171 14.95 -5.43 -1.66
CA GLU A 171 16.04 -6.34 -2.03
C GLU A 171 17.28 -6.18 -1.14
N THR A 172 17.50 -5.00 -0.55
CA THR A 172 18.77 -4.68 0.15
C THR A 172 18.64 -4.54 1.67
N LEU A 173 17.46 -4.19 2.18
CA LEU A 173 17.29 -4.04 3.63
C LEU A 173 17.17 -5.42 4.28
N ARG A 174 17.63 -5.51 5.53
CA ARG A 174 17.44 -6.73 6.30
C ARG A 174 15.94 -7.00 6.52
N PRO A 175 15.51 -8.27 6.54
CA PRO A 175 14.09 -8.62 6.67
C PRO A 175 13.48 -8.24 8.04
N GLU A 176 14.31 -7.94 9.05
CA GLU A 176 13.85 -7.37 10.31
C GLU A 176 13.36 -5.92 10.18
N ILE A 177 13.76 -5.19 9.13
CA ILE A 177 13.24 -3.84 8.86
C ILE A 177 11.81 -3.95 8.35
N THR A 178 10.89 -3.22 8.99
CA THR A 178 9.48 -3.23 8.61
C THR A 178 9.25 -2.24 7.46
N LEU A 179 8.52 -2.67 6.44
CA LEU A 179 8.27 -1.88 5.24
C LEU A 179 6.83 -1.36 5.23
N SER A 180 6.66 -0.08 4.94
CA SER A 180 5.37 0.60 4.93
C SER A 180 5.05 1.14 3.54
N PHE A 181 3.86 0.83 3.03
CA PHE A 181 3.47 1.12 1.65
C PHE A 181 2.35 2.15 1.56
N VAL A 182 2.49 3.04 0.59
CA VAL A 182 1.48 4.05 0.24
C VAL A 182 0.27 3.36 -0.39
N VAL A 183 -0.92 3.64 0.13
CA VAL A 183 -2.19 3.03 -0.31
C VAL A 183 -2.60 3.35 -1.76
N TYR A 184 -2.00 4.39 -2.32
CA TYR A 184 -2.19 4.83 -3.70
C TYR A 184 -1.19 4.22 -4.69
N ALA A 185 -0.25 3.40 -4.23
CA ALA A 185 0.77 2.81 -5.08
C ALA A 185 0.15 1.93 -6.19
N GLU A 186 0.65 2.09 -7.40
CA GLU A 186 0.32 1.20 -8.51
C GLU A 186 0.91 -0.19 -8.24
N GLY A 187 0.11 -1.24 -8.47
CA GLY A 187 0.55 -2.61 -8.22
C GLY A 187 0.86 -2.93 -6.76
N LEU A 188 0.26 -2.20 -5.80
CA LEU A 188 0.50 -2.33 -4.36
C LEU A 188 0.59 -3.77 -3.85
N GLN A 189 -0.35 -4.65 -4.23
CA GLN A 189 -0.33 -6.05 -3.79
C GLN A 189 0.95 -6.77 -4.24
N GLY A 190 1.43 -6.53 -5.46
CA GLY A 190 2.66 -7.14 -5.97
C GLY A 190 3.91 -6.70 -5.20
N TRP A 191 3.96 -5.43 -4.77
CA TRP A 191 5.04 -4.95 -3.91
C TRP A 191 5.00 -5.60 -2.52
N ILE A 192 3.81 -5.79 -1.95
CA ILE A 192 3.62 -6.46 -0.67
C ILE A 192 4.01 -7.93 -0.77
N ASP A 193 3.60 -8.62 -1.84
CA ASP A 193 3.95 -10.03 -2.07
C ASP A 193 5.47 -10.20 -2.20
N MET A 194 6.14 -9.29 -2.91
CA MET A 194 7.60 -9.27 -3.03
C MET A 194 8.27 -9.01 -1.68
N ALA A 195 7.81 -8.01 -0.92
CA ALA A 195 8.34 -7.71 0.41
C ALA A 195 8.22 -8.90 1.37
N ARG A 196 7.05 -9.56 1.38
CA ARG A 196 6.80 -10.75 2.19
C ARG A 196 7.67 -11.92 1.75
N ALA A 197 7.85 -12.14 0.45
CA ALA A 197 8.75 -13.17 -0.07
C ALA A 197 10.20 -12.95 0.37
N HIS A 198 10.62 -11.69 0.54
CA HIS A 198 11.93 -11.31 1.11
C HIS A 198 11.97 -11.34 2.65
N GLY A 199 10.86 -11.67 3.31
CA GLY A 199 10.79 -11.83 4.77
C GLY A 199 10.40 -10.57 5.54
N HIS A 200 10.12 -9.46 4.85
CA HIS A 200 9.74 -8.20 5.50
C HIS A 200 8.33 -8.25 6.07
N GLU A 201 8.20 -7.71 7.27
CA GLU A 201 6.91 -7.33 7.83
C GLU A 201 6.38 -6.08 7.13
N VAL A 202 5.06 -6.01 6.91
CA VAL A 202 4.43 -5.00 6.05
C VAL A 202 3.35 -4.20 6.79
N LEU A 203 3.38 -2.88 6.61
CA LEU A 203 2.36 -1.90 7.04
C LEU A 203 1.71 -1.22 5.83
N LEU A 204 0.48 -0.71 6.01
CA LEU A 204 -0.11 0.27 5.11
C LEU A 204 -0.09 1.67 5.70
N GLU A 205 0.20 2.66 4.86
CA GLU A 205 0.19 4.07 5.22
C GLU A 205 -1.23 4.60 5.17
N THR A 206 -1.69 5.10 6.32
CA THR A 206 -3.01 5.69 6.46
C THR A 206 -2.87 7.21 6.32
N PRO A 207 -3.35 7.81 5.22
CA PRO A 207 -3.28 9.25 5.02
C PRO A 207 -4.18 9.96 6.04
N MET A 208 -3.60 10.90 6.80
CA MET A 208 -4.29 11.58 7.90
C MET A 208 -4.05 13.10 7.84
N GLU A 209 -5.06 13.89 8.20
CA GLU A 209 -5.01 15.35 8.11
C GLU A 209 -3.85 15.95 8.93
N PRO A 210 -2.91 16.68 8.28
CA PRO A 210 -1.91 17.49 8.98
C PRO A 210 -2.46 18.86 9.39
N LEU A 211 -1.71 19.61 10.19
CA LEU A 211 -2.08 20.97 10.63
C LEU A 211 -2.16 21.99 9.49
N ASP A 212 -1.39 21.80 8.42
CA ASP A 212 -1.28 22.66 7.25
C ASP A 212 -2.16 22.20 6.07
N TYR A 213 -3.18 21.37 6.32
CA TYR A 213 -4.19 21.04 5.31
C TYR A 213 -5.01 22.29 4.93
N PRO A 214 -5.31 22.55 3.64
CA PRO A 214 -5.08 21.70 2.46
C PRO A 214 -3.77 21.95 1.71
N ASP A 215 -2.86 22.80 2.19
CA ASP A 215 -1.59 23.08 1.50
C ASP A 215 -0.72 21.81 1.38
N ASN A 216 -0.82 20.91 2.35
CA ASN A 216 -0.23 19.57 2.34
C ASN A 216 -1.34 18.50 2.34
N ASP A 217 -1.89 18.18 1.16
CA ASP A 217 -2.95 17.18 1.00
C ASP A 217 -2.37 15.75 0.82
N PRO A 218 -2.61 14.82 1.76
CA PRO A 218 -2.16 13.43 1.65
C PRO A 218 -2.92 12.60 0.59
N GLY A 219 -4.03 13.11 0.05
CA GLY A 219 -4.81 12.47 -1.01
C GLY A 219 -6.31 12.29 -0.67
N PRO A 220 -7.10 11.70 -1.59
CA PRO A 220 -8.55 11.72 -1.53
C PRO A 220 -9.18 10.90 -0.39
N TYR A 221 -8.44 9.95 0.21
CA TYR A 221 -8.91 9.14 1.33
C TYR A 221 -8.31 9.57 2.68
N THR A 222 -7.84 10.82 2.76
CA THR A 222 -7.36 11.42 4.01
C THR A 222 -8.43 11.35 5.10
N LEU A 223 -8.04 10.80 6.25
CA LEU A 223 -8.87 10.80 7.44
C LEU A 223 -8.85 12.22 8.04
N MET A 224 -10.02 12.84 8.06
CA MET A 224 -10.21 14.23 8.50
C MET A 224 -10.52 14.30 10.00
N ALA A 225 -9.94 15.27 10.69
CA ALA A 225 -10.07 15.49 12.12
C ALA A 225 -11.46 15.99 12.51
N ASP A 226 -12.13 16.73 11.63
CA ASP A 226 -13.52 17.16 11.74
C ASP A 226 -14.52 16.17 11.10
N GLY A 227 -14.01 15.09 10.50
CA GLY A 227 -14.80 14.04 9.88
C GLY A 227 -15.69 13.32 10.89
N GLN A 228 -16.90 12.99 10.46
CA GLN A 228 -17.82 12.20 11.30
C GLN A 228 -17.32 10.74 11.39
N PRO A 229 -17.50 10.04 12.53
CA PRO A 229 -16.99 8.67 12.70
C PRO A 229 -17.34 7.68 11.57
N PRO A 230 -18.57 7.67 10.99
CA PRO A 230 -18.87 6.80 9.86
C PRO A 230 -18.05 7.10 8.59
N GLU A 231 -17.66 8.35 8.38
CA GLU A 231 -16.82 8.75 7.25
C GLU A 231 -15.38 8.25 7.45
N THR A 232 -14.83 8.38 8.66
CA THR A 232 -13.53 7.80 9.03
C THR A 232 -13.52 6.30 8.78
N VAL A 233 -14.56 5.59 9.21
CA VAL A 233 -14.68 4.14 8.99
C VAL A 233 -14.75 3.81 7.50
N LYS A 234 -15.56 4.53 6.72
CA LYS A 234 -15.68 4.30 5.27
C LYS A 234 -14.35 4.51 4.53
N LYS A 235 -13.64 5.61 4.83
CA LYS A 235 -12.32 5.89 4.22
C LYS A 235 -11.28 4.86 4.64
N LEU A 236 -11.30 4.45 5.91
CA LEU A 236 -10.43 3.41 6.43
C LEU A 236 -10.71 2.05 5.77
N GLU A 237 -11.97 1.68 5.52
CA GLU A 237 -12.30 0.45 4.80
C GLU A 237 -11.75 0.45 3.37
N TRP A 238 -11.80 1.59 2.68
CA TRP A 238 -11.16 1.71 1.38
C TRP A 238 -9.64 1.53 1.46
N ILE A 239 -8.98 2.14 2.46
CA ILE A 239 -7.54 1.99 2.72
C ILE A 239 -7.18 0.51 2.93
N LEU A 240 -7.98 -0.18 3.75
CA LEU A 240 -7.75 -1.57 4.11
C LEU A 240 -7.99 -2.53 2.94
N SER A 241 -8.90 -2.17 2.03
CA SER A 241 -9.23 -3.01 0.87
C SER A 241 -8.21 -2.94 -0.26
N ARG A 242 -7.20 -2.07 -0.17
CA ARG A 242 -6.19 -1.88 -1.21
C ARG A 242 -5.26 -3.07 -1.38
N ALA A 243 -5.07 -3.86 -0.34
CA ALA A 243 -4.18 -5.02 -0.36
C ALA A 243 -4.52 -6.02 0.76
N THR A 244 -3.73 -7.07 0.85
CA THR A 244 -3.70 -8.05 1.93
C THR A 244 -2.26 -8.36 2.31
N GLY A 245 -2.01 -8.97 3.48
CA GLY A 245 -0.66 -9.37 3.89
C GLY A 245 0.09 -8.37 4.77
N TYR A 246 -0.55 -7.27 5.18
CA TYR A 246 -0.04 -6.36 6.20
C TYR A 246 -0.54 -6.76 7.59
N PHE A 247 0.27 -6.52 8.62
CA PHE A 247 -0.11 -6.82 10.02
C PHE A 247 -0.75 -5.60 10.71
N GLY A 248 -0.55 -4.40 10.17
CA GLY A 248 -1.01 -3.17 10.79
C GLY A 248 -0.95 -1.96 9.86
N LEU A 249 -1.20 -0.81 10.45
CA LEU A 249 -1.20 0.50 9.81
C LEU A 249 -0.14 1.42 10.44
N THR A 250 0.32 2.40 9.67
CA THR A 250 1.04 3.58 10.19
C THR A 250 0.33 4.84 9.76
N ASN A 251 0.51 5.95 10.49
CA ASN A 251 0.11 7.25 10.00
C ASN A 251 1.05 7.70 8.86
N TYR A 252 0.46 8.33 7.86
CA TYR A 252 1.16 9.22 6.95
C TYR A 252 0.64 10.62 7.23
N LEU A 253 1.53 11.47 7.77
CA LEU A 253 1.18 12.76 8.37
C LEU A 253 0.22 12.60 9.57
N GLY A 254 -0.83 13.41 9.68
CA GLY A 254 -1.82 13.28 10.76
C GLY A 254 -1.60 14.13 12.00
N SER A 255 -0.75 15.18 11.93
CA SER A 255 -0.47 16.06 13.07
C SER A 255 -1.71 16.75 13.64
N ARG A 256 -2.79 16.89 12.86
CA ARG A 256 -4.09 17.39 13.32
C ARG A 256 -5.06 16.25 13.65
N PHE A 257 -5.22 15.27 12.76
CA PHE A 257 -6.12 14.13 12.95
C PHE A 257 -5.86 13.37 14.25
N LEU A 258 -4.59 13.04 14.50
CA LEU A 258 -4.15 12.35 15.71
C LEU A 258 -4.26 13.25 16.96
N GLY A 259 -4.61 14.52 16.83
CA GLY A 259 -4.89 15.47 17.90
C GLY A 259 -6.36 15.50 18.35
N VAL A 260 -7.29 14.95 17.57
CA VAL A 260 -8.74 15.02 17.86
C VAL A 260 -9.27 13.68 18.39
N ASP A 261 -9.83 13.70 19.60
CA ASP A 261 -10.27 12.48 20.32
C ASP A 261 -11.36 11.71 19.58
N THR A 262 -12.39 12.39 19.09
CA THR A 262 -13.51 11.76 18.39
C THR A 262 -13.04 11.03 17.13
N ALA A 263 -12.23 11.71 16.31
CA ALA A 263 -11.66 11.17 15.09
C ALA A 263 -10.69 10.00 15.37
N TYR A 264 -9.76 10.19 16.31
CA TYR A 264 -8.81 9.16 16.70
C TYR A 264 -9.50 7.91 17.27
N ASN A 265 -10.52 8.07 18.13
CA ASN A 265 -11.23 6.95 18.75
C ASN A 265 -12.03 6.14 17.72
N ALA A 266 -12.61 6.79 16.70
CA ALA A 266 -13.26 6.11 15.59
C ALA A 266 -12.27 5.25 14.79
N PHE A 267 -11.11 5.82 14.46
CA PHE A 267 -10.01 5.10 13.81
C PHE A 267 -9.52 3.92 14.67
N ALA A 268 -9.14 4.18 15.92
CA ALA A 268 -8.58 3.16 16.81
C ALA A 268 -9.54 2.00 17.06
N SER A 269 -10.83 2.29 17.23
CA SER A 269 -11.85 1.25 17.42
C SER A 269 -12.02 0.37 16.17
N SER A 270 -11.97 0.96 14.98
CA SER A 270 -12.05 0.21 13.71
C SER A 270 -10.80 -0.66 13.49
N VAL A 271 -9.60 -0.12 13.72
CA VAL A 271 -8.33 -0.88 13.64
C VAL A 271 -8.32 -2.04 14.63
N LYS A 272 -8.71 -1.79 15.88
CA LYS A 272 -8.86 -2.83 16.91
C LYS A 272 -9.87 -3.89 16.51
N GLY A 273 -11.05 -3.50 16.03
CA GLY A 273 -12.12 -4.40 15.62
C GLY A 273 -11.74 -5.33 14.47
N ARG A 274 -10.74 -4.93 13.66
CA ARG A 274 -10.17 -5.74 12.57
C ARG A 274 -8.92 -6.53 12.99
N GLY A 275 -8.52 -6.43 14.25
CA GLY A 275 -7.37 -7.16 14.79
C GLY A 275 -6.02 -6.69 14.22
N LEU A 276 -5.92 -5.44 13.80
CA LEU A 276 -4.70 -4.85 13.25
C LEU A 276 -3.88 -4.15 14.34
N ALA A 277 -2.58 -4.01 14.09
CA ALA A 277 -1.70 -3.16 14.88
C ALA A 277 -1.68 -1.73 14.33
N PHE A 278 -1.24 -0.78 15.15
CA PHE A 278 -0.93 0.58 14.72
C PHE A 278 0.47 0.98 15.16
N ILE A 279 1.34 1.25 14.21
CA ILE A 279 2.73 1.67 14.45
C ILE A 279 2.83 3.13 14.03
N ASP A 280 3.00 4.07 14.96
CA ASP A 280 3.04 5.50 14.62
C ASP A 280 4.45 6.08 14.59
N ASP A 281 4.62 7.19 13.87
CA ASP A 281 5.88 7.90 13.71
C ASP A 281 6.30 8.79 14.90
N GLY A 282 5.54 8.76 16.00
CA GLY A 282 5.73 9.64 17.16
C GLY A 282 4.57 10.58 17.39
N ALA A 283 3.81 10.91 16.34
CA ALA A 283 2.70 11.87 16.42
C ALA A 283 1.56 11.40 17.35
N ALA A 284 1.46 10.10 17.64
CA ALA A 284 0.45 9.54 18.50
C ALA A 284 1.02 8.93 19.81
N ALA A 285 2.20 9.36 20.27
CA ALA A 285 2.83 8.84 21.50
C ALA A 285 1.96 8.93 22.77
N ARG A 286 1.05 9.91 22.83
CA ARG A 286 0.14 10.12 23.96
C ARG A 286 -1.22 9.41 23.81
N ARG A 287 -1.39 8.58 22.77
CA ARG A 287 -2.66 7.95 22.44
C ARG A 287 -2.79 6.52 22.96
N GLY A 288 -4.00 6.18 23.42
CA GLY A 288 -4.42 4.82 23.79
C GLY A 288 -5.14 4.09 22.65
N GLY A 289 -6.07 3.18 22.93
CA GLY A 289 -6.94 2.59 21.89
C GLY A 289 -7.11 1.07 21.97
N GLY A 290 -6.39 0.39 22.88
CA GLY A 290 -6.59 -1.03 23.16
C GLY A 290 -6.26 -2.00 22.01
N MET A 291 -5.65 -1.50 20.93
CA MET A 291 -5.00 -2.29 19.88
C MET A 291 -3.50 -2.46 20.17
N ALA A 292 -2.87 -3.44 19.53
CA ALA A 292 -1.41 -3.58 19.54
C ALA A 292 -0.79 -2.32 18.93
N ARG A 293 0.16 -1.70 19.62
CA ARG A 293 0.73 -0.41 19.21
C ARG A 293 2.19 -0.29 19.61
N ALA A 294 2.97 0.34 18.74
CA ALA A 294 4.29 0.87 19.05
C ALA A 294 4.41 2.29 18.48
N THR A 295 5.26 3.10 19.09
CA THR A 295 5.46 4.49 18.69
C THR A 295 6.93 4.73 18.40
N ALA A 296 7.24 5.27 17.22
CA ALA A 296 8.58 5.70 16.89
C ALA A 296 8.94 6.89 17.76
N GLU A 297 10.17 6.89 18.24
CA GLU A 297 10.71 7.95 19.08
C GLU A 297 11.53 8.93 18.25
N ARG A 298 11.87 8.53 17.02
CA ARG A 298 12.72 9.26 16.09
C ARG A 298 12.29 9.04 14.66
N VAL A 299 12.22 10.14 13.92
CA VAL A 299 12.28 10.15 12.46
C VAL A 299 13.74 10.28 12.08
N ILE A 300 14.33 9.23 11.50
CA ILE A 300 15.78 9.14 11.29
C ILE A 300 16.28 10.08 10.19
N ASP A 301 15.39 10.50 9.30
CA ASP A 301 15.70 11.24 8.09
C ASP A 301 14.95 12.58 7.99
N ASP A 302 14.57 13.16 9.14
CA ASP A 302 14.08 14.55 9.25
C ASP A 302 15.06 15.55 8.60
N LYS A 303 16.35 15.23 8.61
CA LYS A 303 17.38 15.90 7.80
C LYS A 303 17.99 14.90 6.82
N LEU A 304 17.82 15.16 5.54
CA LEU A 304 18.30 14.30 4.44
C LEU A 304 19.81 14.46 4.17
N SER A 305 20.63 14.14 5.16
CA SER A 305 22.09 14.04 5.00
C SER A 305 22.63 12.82 5.75
N GLY A 306 23.67 12.20 5.18
CA GLY A 306 24.30 11.02 5.77
C GLY A 306 24.67 11.21 7.25
N PRO A 307 25.41 12.27 7.63
CA PRO A 307 25.79 12.51 9.01
C PRO A 307 24.60 12.71 9.97
N ALA A 308 23.52 13.36 9.51
CA ALA A 308 22.35 13.56 10.35
C ALA A 308 21.59 12.24 10.58
N ILE A 309 21.46 11.41 9.55
CA ILE A 309 20.85 10.08 9.65
C ILE A 309 21.68 9.18 10.58
N ASP A 310 23.00 9.16 10.40
CA ASP A 310 23.92 8.40 11.27
C ASP A 310 23.75 8.83 12.75
N GLN A 311 23.63 10.14 13.01
CA GLN A 311 23.38 10.67 14.35
C GLN A 311 22.03 10.19 14.93
N GLN A 312 20.96 10.17 14.12
CA GLN A 312 19.65 9.69 14.59
C GLN A 312 19.66 8.18 14.85
N LEU A 313 20.36 7.39 14.04
CA LEU A 313 20.54 5.95 14.25
C LEU A 313 21.32 5.64 15.53
N MET A 314 22.39 6.38 15.82
CA MET A 314 23.10 6.27 17.10
C MET A 314 22.21 6.68 18.29
N ALA A 315 21.41 7.73 18.12
CA ALA A 315 20.48 8.17 19.16
C ALA A 315 19.34 7.16 19.39
N LEU A 316 18.93 6.43 18.34
CA LEU A 316 17.97 5.34 18.43
C LEU A 316 18.56 4.16 19.23
N GLU A 317 19.81 3.78 18.95
CA GLU A 317 20.56 2.80 19.74
C GLU A 317 20.65 3.19 21.22
N GLY A 318 21.01 4.45 21.51
CA GLY A 318 21.05 4.96 22.88
C GLY A 318 19.69 4.90 23.59
N GLY A 319 18.59 5.14 22.87
CA GLY A 319 17.23 4.97 23.38
C GLY A 319 16.92 3.51 23.74
N ALA A 320 17.31 2.57 22.88
CA ALA A 320 17.12 1.15 23.13
C ALA A 320 17.93 0.68 24.33
N LEU A 321 19.18 1.14 24.48
CA LEU A 321 20.02 0.80 25.63
C LEU A 321 19.38 1.25 26.95
N GLN A 322 18.76 2.43 26.98
CA GLN A 322 18.12 2.98 28.19
C GLN A 322 16.81 2.29 28.55
N ARG A 323 15.99 1.91 27.56
CA ARG A 323 14.61 1.44 27.76
C ARG A 323 14.40 -0.04 27.43
N GLY A 324 15.44 -0.73 26.99
CA GLY A 324 15.41 -2.10 26.49
C GLY A 324 14.83 -2.24 25.07
N GLN A 325 14.19 -1.20 24.53
CA GLN A 325 13.76 -1.14 23.14
C GLN A 325 13.62 0.29 22.64
N ALA A 326 13.81 0.51 21.34
CA ALA A 326 13.46 1.75 20.66
C ALA A 326 13.01 1.50 19.22
N LEU A 327 12.08 2.34 18.75
CA LEU A 327 11.56 2.32 17.39
C LEU A 327 11.92 3.64 16.68
N GLY A 328 12.46 3.54 15.47
CA GLY A 328 12.59 4.66 14.55
C GLY A 328 11.66 4.51 13.34
N SER A 329 11.41 5.62 12.66
CA SER A 329 10.74 5.67 11.36
C SER A 329 11.58 6.49 10.38
N GLY A 330 11.38 6.26 9.09
CA GLY A 330 11.93 7.08 8.02
C GLY A 330 11.28 6.73 6.69
N PHE A 331 11.69 7.41 5.62
CA PHE A 331 11.19 7.19 4.28
C PHE A 331 12.26 6.60 3.36
N ALA A 332 11.82 5.98 2.26
CA ALA A 332 12.68 5.33 1.28
C ALA A 332 13.45 6.32 0.37
N TYR A 333 14.09 7.34 0.95
CA TYR A 333 15.03 8.18 0.21
C TYR A 333 16.34 7.43 -0.05
N PRO A 334 17.02 7.68 -1.19
CA PRO A 334 18.25 6.95 -1.54
C PRO A 334 19.31 6.96 -0.43
N ILE A 335 19.57 8.12 0.17
CA ILE A 335 20.53 8.25 1.27
C ILE A 335 20.07 7.53 2.54
N THR A 336 18.77 7.55 2.85
CA THR A 336 18.20 6.82 3.99
C THR A 336 18.39 5.33 3.81
N LEU A 337 18.08 4.77 2.62
CA LEU A 337 18.23 3.35 2.33
C LEU A 337 19.69 2.90 2.45
N GLU A 338 20.64 3.69 1.91
CA GLU A 338 22.08 3.41 2.03
C GLU A 338 22.53 3.33 3.49
N LYS A 339 22.20 4.35 4.29
CA LYS A 339 22.61 4.43 5.70
C LYS A 339 21.96 3.35 6.55
N VAL A 340 20.68 3.08 6.34
CA VAL A 340 19.94 2.05 7.06
C VAL A 340 20.47 0.65 6.72
N ALA A 341 20.78 0.38 5.45
CA ALA A 341 21.34 -0.92 5.06
C ALA A 341 22.70 -1.16 5.75
N ALA A 342 23.59 -0.18 5.73
CA ALA A 342 24.88 -0.27 6.42
C ALA A 342 24.70 -0.47 7.94
N TRP A 343 23.86 0.37 8.56
CA TRP A 343 23.59 0.31 9.99
C TRP A 343 23.00 -1.05 10.42
N ALA A 344 22.01 -1.57 9.69
CA ALA A 344 21.30 -2.80 10.03
C ALA A 344 22.24 -4.03 9.98
N ASN A 345 23.28 -4.01 9.15
CA ASN A 345 24.26 -5.09 9.07
C ASN A 345 25.24 -5.11 10.25
N GLU A 346 25.39 -3.99 10.95
CA GLU A 346 26.37 -3.84 12.03
C GLU A 346 25.75 -3.72 13.42
N VAL A 347 24.48 -3.32 13.53
CA VAL A 347 23.82 -2.99 14.81
C VAL A 347 23.86 -4.15 15.82
N GLU A 348 23.80 -5.39 15.36
CA GLU A 348 23.86 -6.57 16.24
C GLU A 348 25.28 -6.83 16.77
N GLN A 349 26.32 -6.38 16.07
CA GLN A 349 27.70 -6.43 16.54
C GLN A 349 27.92 -5.42 17.68
N ARG A 350 27.14 -4.34 17.71
CA ARG A 350 27.13 -3.33 18.78
C ARG A 350 26.32 -3.73 20.01
N GLY A 351 25.81 -4.97 20.06
CA GLY A 351 25.15 -5.52 21.25
C GLY A 351 23.63 -5.31 21.30
N TYR A 352 23.02 -4.88 20.20
CA TYR A 352 21.56 -4.79 20.05
C TYR A 352 21.00 -6.02 19.34
N GLN A 353 19.68 -6.13 19.28
CA GLN A 353 18.97 -7.06 18.42
C GLN A 353 18.07 -6.27 17.47
N LEU A 354 18.26 -6.44 16.16
CA LEU A 354 17.37 -5.84 15.18
C LEU A 354 16.04 -6.60 15.20
N ALA A 355 14.92 -5.89 15.30
CA ALA A 355 13.59 -6.47 15.50
C ALA A 355 12.56 -5.86 14.55
N PRO A 356 11.55 -6.64 14.10
CA PRO A 356 10.40 -6.09 13.39
C PRO A 356 9.53 -5.23 14.32
N ALA A 357 8.73 -4.33 13.75
CA ALA A 357 7.91 -3.40 14.52
C ALA A 357 6.90 -4.11 15.43
N SER A 358 6.33 -5.24 14.98
CA SER A 358 5.43 -6.07 15.77
C SER A 358 6.04 -6.54 17.11
N ALA A 359 7.36 -6.77 17.16
CA ALA A 359 8.06 -7.20 18.38
C ALA A 359 8.12 -6.12 19.48
N LEU A 360 7.77 -4.87 19.15
CA LEU A 360 7.69 -3.74 20.08
C LEU A 360 6.25 -3.43 20.50
N THR A 361 5.24 -4.09 19.90
CA THR A 361 3.82 -3.86 20.21
C THR A 361 3.32 -4.59 21.46
N VAL A 362 4.10 -5.56 21.94
CA VAL A 362 3.74 -6.36 23.11
C VAL A 362 4.04 -5.56 24.37
N ARG A 363 3.00 -5.12 25.08
CA ARG A 363 3.15 -4.60 26.45
C ARG A 363 3.66 -5.74 27.36
N LYS A 364 4.70 -5.44 28.13
CA LYS A 364 5.00 -6.19 29.36
C LYS A 364 3.99 -5.83 30.44
#